data_AF-A0A0S8J662-F1
#
_entry.id   AF-A0A0S8J662-F1
#
_cell.length_a   1.000
_cell.length_b   1.000
_cell.length_c   1.000
_cell.angle_alpha   90.00
_cell.angle_beta   90.00
_cell.angle_gamma   90.00
#
_symmetry.space_group_name_H-M   'P 1'
#
loop_
_entity.id
_entity.type
_entity.pdbx_description
1 polymer ?
#
loop_
_entity_poly.entity_id
_entity_poly.type
_entity_poly.pdbx_seq_one_letter_code
_entity_poly.pdbx_strand_id
1 'polypeptide(L)'
;MKESKTLSSLLLISILSLMLGFLFLAGCAKETETEIKKEKAPIEKMKKPKVEGINEFHEVLFPVWHTYFPEADFESIKESVPEFERTMEILMKAELPQFYHTVKDDFEDKREDLSIAIEKLGIVAQIGDDKELAQAVEDVHTAFEKMARVLAPRIKELDDFHLVLYPLWHQAMPKKDYQAIKAAIPSLKTKMDALMMAELPEKFKGIELQFVEKRDVLNNAVLELSDVCQKNEDQKIIDKLTQMHEAYLRLDEVFE
;
A
#
# COMPACT_ATOMS: atom_id res chain seq x y z
N MET A 1 -5.39 103.64 11.26
CA MET A 1 -5.25 102.34 11.94
C MET A 1 -3.87 101.80 11.53
N LYS A 2 -2.81 102.00 12.32
CA LYS A 2 -2.44 101.24 13.55
C LYS A 2 -2.44 99.73 13.27
N GLU A 3 -1.38 98.95 13.45
CA GLU A 3 -0.09 99.14 14.14
C GLU A 3 0.96 98.15 13.59
N SER A 4 2.22 98.54 13.75
CA SER A 4 3.44 97.73 13.60
C SER A 4 3.74 96.90 14.86
N LYS A 5 4.60 95.89 14.71
CA LYS A 5 5.70 95.43 15.64
C LYS A 5 6.17 94.04 15.12
N THR A 6 7.34 93.82 14.53
CA THR A 6 8.76 93.93 14.95
C THR A 6 9.18 93.13 16.18
N LEU A 7 10.29 92.38 15.97
CA LEU A 7 11.33 91.92 16.92
C LEU A 7 10.92 90.72 17.80
N SER A 8 11.77 89.76 18.17
CA SER A 8 13.23 89.59 18.18
C SER A 8 13.45 88.11 18.58
N SER A 9 14.30 87.30 17.94
CA SER A 9 15.76 87.23 18.15
C SER A 9 16.18 86.03 19.02
N LEU A 10 17.39 85.54 18.70
CA LEU A 10 18.29 84.63 19.45
C LEU A 10 17.90 83.14 19.40
N LEU A 11 18.78 82.17 19.12
CA LEU A 11 20.24 82.13 19.05
C LEU A 11 20.57 80.78 18.36
N LEU A 12 21.30 80.74 17.25
CA LEU A 12 22.76 80.46 17.13
C LEU A 12 23.14 78.98 16.92
N ILE A 13 24.06 78.82 15.94
CA ILE A 13 25.26 77.95 15.95
C ILE A 13 24.99 76.46 15.64
N SER A 14 25.59 75.81 14.65
CA SER A 14 26.72 76.20 13.80
C SER A 14 27.07 75.10 12.76
N ILE A 15 27.79 75.55 11.72
CA ILE A 15 28.88 74.86 10.99
C ILE A 15 28.46 73.70 10.06
N LEU A 16 28.37 73.83 8.73
CA LEU A 16 29.36 74.25 7.71
C LEU A 16 30.34 73.12 7.32
N SER A 17 30.38 72.83 6.01
CA SER A 17 31.49 72.20 5.26
C SER A 17 31.66 70.68 5.45
N LEU A 18 32.10 69.87 4.49
CA LEU A 18 32.59 70.04 3.12
C LEU A 18 32.51 68.66 2.44
N MET A 19 32.63 68.68 1.12
CA MET A 19 32.82 67.54 0.21
C MET A 19 33.87 66.50 0.63
N LEU A 20 33.74 65.25 0.18
CA LEU A 20 34.54 64.65 -0.92
C LEU A 20 34.21 63.15 -1.04
N GLY A 21 34.16 62.64 -2.28
CA GLY A 21 33.85 61.24 -2.59
C GLY A 21 35.05 60.29 -2.49
N PHE A 22 34.74 58.99 -2.51
CA PHE A 22 35.57 57.85 -2.92
C PHE A 22 34.59 56.72 -3.34
N LEU A 23 34.50 56.36 -4.62
CA LEU A 23 35.22 55.27 -5.30
C LEU A 23 35.04 53.86 -4.66
N PHE A 24 34.26 53.03 -5.38
CA PHE A 24 34.56 51.64 -5.79
C PHE A 24 34.82 50.56 -4.71
N LEU A 25 33.92 49.57 -4.60
CA LEU A 25 34.09 48.19 -5.13
C LEU A 25 33.12 47.17 -4.49
N ALA A 26 32.64 46.29 -5.36
CA ALA A 26 32.38 44.86 -5.15
C ALA A 26 31.48 44.42 -3.98
N GLY A 27 30.30 43.92 -4.34
CA GLY A 27 29.48 43.14 -3.40
C GLY A 27 28.10 42.73 -3.87
N CYS A 28 27.84 42.61 -5.18
CA CYS A 28 26.64 41.90 -5.65
C CYS A 28 26.90 40.40 -5.56
N ALA A 29 26.86 39.85 -4.35
CA ALA A 29 26.65 38.43 -4.15
C ALA A 29 25.21 38.14 -4.60
N LYS A 30 25.08 37.74 -5.86
CA LYS A 30 23.89 37.11 -6.40
C LYS A 30 23.78 35.79 -5.66
N GLU A 31 22.90 35.71 -4.67
CA GLU A 31 22.52 34.44 -4.05
C GLU A 31 21.94 33.56 -5.16
N THR A 32 22.80 32.72 -5.72
CA THR A 32 22.38 31.53 -6.45
C THR A 32 21.74 30.62 -5.42
N GLU A 33 20.43 30.76 -5.24
CA GLU A 33 19.57 29.69 -4.75
C GLU A 33 19.73 28.50 -5.69
N THR A 34 20.77 27.74 -5.42
CA THR A 34 20.90 26.38 -5.93
C THR A 34 20.03 25.58 -5.00
N GLU A 35 18.71 25.61 -5.25
CA GLU A 35 17.80 24.65 -4.65
C GLU A 35 18.24 23.29 -5.19
N ILE A 36 19.11 22.63 -4.42
CA ILE A 36 19.48 21.24 -4.64
C ILE A 36 18.16 20.49 -4.57
N LYS A 37 17.61 20.14 -5.74
CA LYS A 37 16.59 19.11 -5.87
C LYS A 37 17.15 17.90 -5.14
N LYS A 38 16.76 17.71 -3.87
CA LYS A 38 16.84 16.41 -3.23
C LYS A 38 15.99 15.52 -4.12
N GLU A 39 16.66 14.76 -4.96
CA GLU A 39 16.08 13.66 -5.71
C GLU A 39 15.38 12.81 -4.65
N LYS A 40 14.04 12.95 -4.56
CA LYS A 40 13.24 12.13 -3.65
C LYS A 40 13.59 10.71 -4.01
N ALA A 41 14.08 9.95 -3.04
CA ALA A 41 14.36 8.54 -3.21
C ALA A 41 13.15 7.89 -3.89
N PRO A 42 13.35 6.97 -4.85
CA PRO A 42 12.26 6.24 -5.47
C PRO A 42 11.34 5.70 -4.37
N ILE A 43 10.02 5.74 -4.59
CA ILE A 43 9.10 5.07 -3.68
C ILE A 43 9.57 3.61 -3.60
N GLU A 44 10.13 3.27 -2.43
CA GLU A 44 10.62 1.94 -2.13
C GLU A 44 9.44 0.98 -2.17
N LYS A 45 9.64 -0.24 -2.72
CA LYS A 45 8.59 -1.25 -2.84
C LYS A 45 7.89 -1.39 -1.49
N MET A 46 6.60 -1.07 -1.44
CA MET A 46 5.80 -1.22 -0.24
C MET A 46 5.84 -2.69 0.21
N LYS A 47 5.94 -2.93 1.52
CA LYS A 47 5.73 -4.27 2.06
C LYS A 47 4.24 -4.57 2.10
N LYS A 48 3.86 -5.78 1.70
CA LYS A 48 2.48 -6.25 1.76
C LYS A 48 1.95 -6.10 3.20
N PRO A 49 0.82 -5.42 3.43
CA PRO A 49 0.25 -5.26 4.77
C PRO A 49 -0.12 -6.60 5.38
N LYS A 50 0.06 -6.73 6.69
CA LYS A 50 -0.41 -7.90 7.45
C LYS A 50 -1.86 -7.67 7.88
N VAL A 51 -2.60 -8.77 8.02
CA VAL A 51 -3.89 -8.79 8.70
C VAL A 51 -3.66 -9.36 10.09
N GLU A 52 -4.11 -8.64 11.11
CA GLU A 52 -3.97 -9.04 12.51
C GLU A 52 -4.74 -10.34 12.80
N GLY A 53 -4.24 -11.19 13.69
CA GLY A 53 -4.92 -12.41 14.13
C GLY A 53 -4.66 -13.65 13.26
N ILE A 54 -4.25 -13.51 12.00
CA ILE A 54 -3.99 -14.68 11.12
C ILE A 54 -2.82 -15.52 11.64
N ASN A 55 -1.72 -14.88 12.05
CA ASN A 55 -0.54 -15.58 12.54
C ASN A 55 -0.83 -16.21 13.91
N GLU A 56 -1.47 -15.46 14.79
CA GLU A 56 -1.86 -15.91 16.13
C GLU A 56 -2.77 -17.13 16.04
N PHE A 57 -3.76 -17.12 15.13
CA PHE A 57 -4.61 -18.28 14.90
C PHE A 57 -3.82 -19.48 14.35
N HIS A 58 -2.92 -19.24 13.38
CA HIS A 58 -2.09 -20.31 12.81
C HIS A 58 -1.13 -20.93 13.83
N GLU A 59 -0.62 -20.15 14.80
CA GLU A 59 0.23 -20.66 15.87
C GLU A 59 -0.50 -21.69 16.75
N VAL A 60 -1.82 -21.58 16.90
CA VAL A 60 -2.67 -22.57 17.59
C VAL A 60 -2.98 -23.76 16.68
N LEU A 61 -3.35 -23.49 15.42
CA LEU A 61 -3.71 -24.52 14.45
C LEU A 61 -2.53 -25.43 14.10
N PHE A 62 -1.33 -24.88 14.03
CA PHE A 62 -0.13 -25.59 13.58
C PHE A 62 0.15 -26.87 14.38
N PRO A 63 0.31 -26.84 15.72
CA PRO A 63 0.50 -28.06 16.50
C PRO A 63 -0.73 -28.99 16.50
N VAL A 64 -1.94 -28.44 16.46
CA VAL A 64 -3.18 -29.24 16.37
C VAL A 64 -3.19 -30.08 15.08
N TRP A 65 -2.88 -29.46 13.95
CA TRP A 65 -2.93 -30.12 12.64
C TRP A 65 -1.69 -30.98 12.35
N HIS A 66 -0.50 -30.53 12.72
CA HIS A 66 0.75 -31.21 12.36
C HIS A 66 1.27 -32.20 13.42
N THR A 67 0.73 -32.16 14.65
CA THR A 67 1.16 -33.03 15.75
C THR A 67 -0.03 -33.78 16.36
N TYR A 68 -0.97 -33.09 16.99
CA TYR A 68 -2.00 -33.74 17.82
C TYR A 68 -2.97 -34.58 16.98
N PHE A 69 -3.42 -34.06 15.84
CA PHE A 69 -4.34 -34.76 14.96
C PHE A 69 -3.73 -36.05 14.35
N PRO A 70 -2.52 -36.04 13.76
CA PRO A 70 -1.84 -37.26 13.30
C PRO A 70 -1.58 -38.30 14.41
N GLU A 71 -1.34 -37.85 15.64
CA GLU A 71 -1.08 -38.72 16.80
C GLU A 71 -2.37 -39.19 17.51
N ALA A 72 -3.54 -38.72 17.05
CA ALA A 72 -4.83 -38.93 17.71
C ALA A 72 -4.85 -38.49 19.19
N ASP A 73 -4.12 -37.41 19.52
CA ASP A 73 -4.10 -36.80 20.84
C ASP A 73 -5.32 -35.88 21.02
N PHE A 74 -6.48 -36.50 21.19
CA PHE A 74 -7.76 -35.81 21.32
C PHE A 74 -7.86 -34.96 22.59
N GLU A 75 -7.10 -35.26 23.63
CA GLU A 75 -7.06 -34.43 24.84
C GLU A 75 -6.34 -33.11 24.55
N SER A 76 -5.17 -33.13 23.91
CA SER A 76 -4.49 -31.89 23.49
C SER A 76 -5.30 -31.05 22.50
N ILE A 77 -6.09 -31.70 21.62
CA ILE A 77 -7.02 -31.00 20.73
C ILE A 77 -8.10 -30.25 21.55
N LYS A 78 -8.73 -30.92 22.53
CA LYS A 78 -9.74 -30.30 23.40
C LYS A 78 -9.14 -29.15 24.23
N GLU A 79 -7.93 -29.35 24.77
CA GLU A 79 -7.22 -28.33 25.54
C GLU A 79 -6.85 -27.08 24.71
N SER A 80 -6.77 -27.21 23.38
CA SER A 80 -6.47 -26.09 22.48
C SER A 80 -7.68 -25.19 22.18
N VAL A 81 -8.92 -25.65 22.47
CA VAL A 81 -10.16 -24.93 22.13
C VAL A 81 -10.23 -23.50 22.70
N PRO A 82 -9.92 -23.24 23.99
CA PRO A 82 -9.98 -21.88 24.52
C PRO A 82 -9.05 -20.91 23.80
N GLU A 83 -7.91 -21.39 23.31
CA GLU A 83 -6.95 -20.56 22.58
C GLU A 83 -7.40 -20.31 21.13
N PHE A 84 -8.08 -21.27 20.50
CA PHE A 84 -8.79 -21.03 19.24
C PHE A 84 -9.87 -19.97 19.38
N GLU A 85 -10.71 -20.04 20.41
CA GLU A 85 -11.75 -19.04 20.67
C GLU A 85 -11.13 -17.64 20.85
N ARG A 86 -10.06 -17.55 21.66
CA ARG A 86 -9.32 -16.30 21.90
C ARG A 86 -8.74 -15.71 20.62
N THR A 87 -8.08 -16.53 19.80
CA THR A 87 -7.45 -16.05 18.56
C THR A 87 -8.48 -15.75 17.46
N MET A 88 -9.60 -16.48 17.43
CA MET A 88 -10.72 -16.17 16.55
C MET A 88 -11.35 -14.82 16.88
N GLU A 89 -11.50 -14.48 18.16
CA GLU A 89 -11.97 -13.14 18.57
C GLU A 89 -11.07 -12.00 18.06
N ILE A 90 -9.74 -12.21 18.08
CA ILE A 90 -8.78 -11.24 17.55
C ILE A 90 -8.98 -11.10 16.04
N LEU A 91 -9.05 -12.22 15.32
CA LEU A 91 -9.23 -12.23 13.87
C LEU A 91 -10.56 -11.60 13.44
N MET A 92 -11.64 -11.79 14.21
CA MET A 92 -12.94 -11.15 13.94
C MET A 92 -12.89 -9.62 14.10
N LYS A 93 -12.07 -9.12 15.03
CA LYS A 93 -11.88 -7.68 15.27
C LYS A 93 -10.86 -7.04 14.33
N ALA A 94 -10.08 -7.85 13.61
CA ALA A 94 -9.03 -7.35 12.73
C ALA A 94 -9.60 -6.49 11.59
N GLU A 95 -9.02 -5.31 11.43
CA GLU A 95 -9.30 -4.44 10.30
C GLU A 95 -8.55 -4.95 9.05
N LEU A 96 -9.27 -5.06 7.94
CA LEU A 96 -8.66 -5.40 6.67
C LEU A 96 -7.97 -4.15 6.07
N PRO A 97 -6.64 -4.16 5.84
CA PRO A 97 -5.97 -3.03 5.21
C PRO A 97 -6.57 -2.69 3.85
N GLN A 98 -6.67 -1.40 3.50
CA GLN A 98 -7.22 -0.91 2.22
C GLN A 98 -6.60 -1.58 0.98
N PHE A 99 -5.37 -2.09 1.11
CA PHE A 99 -4.69 -2.90 0.11
C PHE A 99 -5.50 -4.13 -0.37
N TYR A 100 -6.33 -4.71 0.51
CA TYR A 100 -7.13 -5.90 0.23
C TYR A 100 -8.61 -5.60 -0.03
N HIS A 101 -9.00 -4.35 -0.32
CA HIS A 101 -10.41 -4.00 -0.46
C HIS A 101 -11.13 -4.78 -1.56
N THR A 102 -10.42 -5.18 -2.62
CA THR A 102 -11.00 -5.93 -3.75
C THR A 102 -11.45 -7.34 -3.36
N VAL A 103 -10.90 -7.88 -2.27
CA VAL A 103 -11.21 -9.22 -1.76
C VAL A 103 -11.91 -9.18 -0.40
N LYS A 104 -12.42 -8.00 -0.01
CA LYS A 104 -12.99 -7.78 1.33
C LYS A 104 -14.15 -8.72 1.61
N ASP A 105 -15.12 -8.79 0.70
CA ASP A 105 -16.35 -9.56 0.91
C ASP A 105 -16.05 -11.07 0.99
N ASP A 106 -15.21 -11.60 0.10
CA ASP A 106 -14.78 -13.01 0.15
C ASP A 106 -13.98 -13.32 1.42
N PHE A 107 -13.11 -12.40 1.86
CA PHE A 107 -12.38 -12.58 3.12
C PHE A 107 -13.33 -12.60 4.33
N GLU A 108 -14.31 -11.68 4.37
CA GLU A 108 -15.30 -11.61 5.45
C GLU A 108 -16.18 -12.87 5.50
N ASP A 109 -16.66 -13.34 4.34
CA ASP A 109 -17.44 -14.58 4.24
C ASP A 109 -16.64 -15.80 4.70
N LYS A 110 -15.38 -15.94 4.26
CA LYS A 110 -14.52 -17.07 4.63
C LYS A 110 -14.05 -17.00 6.09
N ARG A 111 -13.94 -15.78 6.65
CA ARG A 111 -13.67 -15.58 8.08
C ARG A 111 -14.86 -16.00 8.94
N GLU A 112 -16.08 -15.74 8.49
CA GLU A 112 -17.30 -16.22 9.15
C GLU A 112 -17.39 -17.76 9.10
N ASP A 113 -17.11 -18.37 7.94
CA ASP A 113 -17.03 -19.84 7.80
C ASP A 113 -16.05 -20.46 8.83
N LEU A 114 -14.90 -19.81 9.05
CA LEU A 114 -13.93 -20.23 10.07
C LEU A 114 -14.46 -20.09 11.50
N SER A 115 -15.16 -18.99 11.80
CA SER A 115 -15.81 -18.79 13.11
C SER A 115 -16.79 -19.92 13.43
N ILE A 116 -17.64 -20.27 12.47
CA ILE A 116 -18.61 -21.38 12.60
C ILE A 116 -17.90 -22.72 12.84
N ALA A 117 -16.77 -22.97 12.16
CA ALA A 117 -15.98 -24.17 12.37
C ALA A 117 -15.37 -24.24 13.79
N ILE A 118 -14.92 -23.11 14.34
CA ILE A 118 -14.42 -23.02 15.73
C ILE A 118 -15.55 -23.26 16.73
N GLU A 119 -16.73 -22.67 16.54
CA GLU A 119 -17.88 -22.91 17.41
C GLU A 119 -18.26 -24.40 17.44
N LYS A 120 -18.28 -25.04 16.26
CA LYS A 120 -18.54 -26.48 16.14
C LYS A 120 -17.45 -27.30 16.85
N LEU A 121 -16.17 -26.95 16.69
CA LEU A 121 -15.07 -27.61 17.39
C LEU A 121 -15.26 -27.52 18.91
N GLY A 122 -15.64 -26.34 19.44
CA GLY A 122 -15.88 -26.15 20.86
C GLY A 122 -17.04 -26.99 21.42
N ILE A 123 -18.12 -27.14 20.65
CA ILE A 123 -19.25 -28.03 21.03
C ILE A 123 -18.79 -29.49 21.05
N VAL A 124 -18.17 -29.95 19.96
CA VAL A 124 -17.75 -31.35 19.79
C VAL A 124 -16.68 -31.74 20.82
N ALA A 125 -15.78 -30.83 21.18
CA ALA A 125 -14.79 -31.05 22.22
C ALA A 125 -15.40 -31.38 23.60
N GLN A 126 -16.62 -30.90 23.89
CA GLN A 126 -17.30 -31.13 25.17
C GLN A 126 -18.14 -32.40 25.19
N ILE A 127 -18.84 -32.71 24.09
CA ILE A 127 -19.89 -33.73 24.08
C ILE A 127 -19.78 -34.76 22.96
N GLY A 128 -18.89 -34.55 21.98
CA GLY A 128 -18.74 -35.41 20.82
C GLY A 128 -17.77 -36.57 21.05
N ASP A 129 -17.79 -37.52 20.13
CA ASP A 129 -16.80 -38.60 20.08
C ASP A 129 -15.52 -38.20 19.31
N ASP A 130 -14.49 -39.05 19.40
CA ASP A 130 -13.19 -38.82 18.75
C ASP A 130 -13.29 -38.65 17.22
N LYS A 131 -14.27 -39.29 16.59
CA LYS A 131 -14.49 -39.18 15.14
C LYS A 131 -15.12 -37.84 14.79
N GLU A 132 -16.10 -37.39 15.56
CA GLU A 132 -16.69 -36.07 15.41
C GLU A 132 -15.64 -34.98 15.65
N LEU A 133 -14.76 -35.16 16.65
CA LEU A 133 -13.68 -34.23 16.97
C LEU A 133 -12.65 -34.16 15.84
N ALA A 134 -12.26 -35.31 15.29
CA ALA A 134 -11.38 -35.38 14.13
C ALA A 134 -11.97 -34.61 12.93
N GLN A 135 -13.27 -34.80 12.64
CA GLN A 135 -13.92 -34.07 11.56
C GLN A 135 -13.96 -32.56 11.81
N ALA A 136 -14.20 -32.13 13.06
CA ALA A 136 -14.20 -30.72 13.40
C ALA A 136 -12.83 -30.06 13.21
N VAL A 137 -11.73 -30.76 13.51
CA VAL A 137 -10.36 -30.27 13.23
C VAL A 137 -10.11 -30.10 11.73
N GLU A 138 -10.53 -31.07 10.91
CA GLU A 138 -10.43 -30.95 9.45
C GLU A 138 -11.24 -29.76 8.90
N ASP A 139 -12.44 -29.55 9.44
CA ASP A 139 -13.31 -28.43 9.06
C ASP A 139 -12.63 -27.09 9.38
N VAL A 140 -12.03 -26.96 10.57
CA VAL A 140 -11.27 -25.77 10.98
C VAL A 140 -10.06 -25.52 10.08
N HIS A 141 -9.25 -26.55 9.82
CA HIS A 141 -8.09 -26.41 8.95
C HIS A 141 -8.49 -25.99 7.53
N THR A 142 -9.51 -26.63 6.98
CA THR A 142 -10.04 -26.31 5.64
C THR A 142 -10.59 -24.89 5.57
N ALA A 143 -11.34 -24.44 6.58
CA ALA A 143 -11.86 -23.08 6.63
C ALA A 143 -10.73 -22.04 6.75
N PHE A 144 -9.72 -22.32 7.57
CA PHE A 144 -8.55 -21.45 7.71
C PHE A 144 -7.78 -21.32 6.40
N GLU A 145 -7.49 -22.44 5.71
CA GLU A 145 -6.81 -22.41 4.42
C GLU A 145 -7.58 -21.61 3.37
N LYS A 146 -8.91 -21.77 3.32
CA LYS A 146 -9.77 -21.02 2.39
C LYS A 146 -9.69 -19.53 2.67
N MET A 147 -9.83 -19.10 3.92
CA MET A 147 -9.73 -17.69 4.33
C MET A 147 -8.34 -17.11 4.03
N ALA A 148 -7.26 -17.81 4.43
CA ALA A 148 -5.89 -17.34 4.21
C ALA A 148 -5.56 -17.24 2.70
N ARG A 149 -6.13 -18.12 1.89
CA ARG A 149 -5.93 -18.14 0.43
C ARG A 149 -6.55 -16.94 -0.28
N VAL A 150 -7.59 -16.31 0.28
CA VAL A 150 -8.17 -15.07 -0.27
C VAL A 150 -7.11 -13.97 -0.35
N LEU A 151 -6.20 -13.91 0.62
CA LEU A 151 -5.13 -12.90 0.69
C LEU A 151 -3.87 -13.29 -0.10
N ALA A 152 -3.81 -14.54 -0.58
CA ALA A 152 -2.68 -15.03 -1.35
C ALA A 152 -2.63 -14.33 -2.71
N PRO A 153 -1.43 -13.99 -3.21
CA PRO A 153 -1.29 -13.37 -4.52
C PRO A 153 -1.89 -14.31 -5.59
N ARG A 154 -2.63 -13.73 -6.55
CA ARG A 154 -3.16 -14.48 -7.70
C ARG A 154 -2.00 -15.13 -8.45
N ILE A 155 -1.09 -14.29 -8.94
CA ILE A 155 0.28 -14.64 -9.36
C ILE A 155 1.26 -13.65 -8.73
N LYS A 156 2.50 -14.09 -8.50
CA LYS A 156 3.50 -13.30 -7.78
C LYS A 156 3.83 -11.99 -8.51
N GLU A 157 3.90 -12.02 -9.83
CA GLU A 157 4.33 -10.89 -10.66
C GLU A 157 3.28 -9.76 -10.67
N LEU A 158 1.99 -10.11 -10.62
CA LEU A 158 0.91 -9.14 -10.53
C LEU A 158 0.89 -8.43 -9.16
N ASP A 159 1.07 -9.18 -8.06
CA ASP A 159 1.20 -8.62 -6.71
C ASP A 159 2.46 -7.74 -6.59
N ASP A 160 3.59 -8.19 -7.15
CA ASP A 160 4.83 -7.41 -7.20
C ASP A 160 4.68 -6.09 -7.96
N PHE A 161 3.87 -6.06 -9.02
CA PHE A 161 3.52 -4.84 -9.75
C PHE A 161 2.61 -3.94 -8.90
N HIS A 162 1.58 -4.50 -8.27
CA HIS A 162 0.67 -3.76 -7.40
C HIS A 162 1.39 -3.09 -6.23
N LEU A 163 2.40 -3.73 -5.63
CA LEU A 163 3.20 -3.14 -4.54
C LEU A 163 3.99 -1.89 -4.95
N VAL A 164 4.19 -1.65 -6.25
CA VAL A 164 4.74 -0.39 -6.78
C VAL A 164 3.61 0.58 -7.14
N LEU A 165 2.55 0.11 -7.78
CA LEU A 165 1.39 0.93 -8.19
C LEU A 165 0.63 1.52 -7.00
N TYR A 166 0.39 0.74 -5.95
CA TYR A 166 -0.46 1.11 -4.81
C TYR A 166 -0.08 2.45 -4.17
N PRO A 167 1.19 2.69 -3.75
CA PRO A 167 1.56 3.99 -3.21
C PRO A 167 1.50 5.13 -4.24
N LEU A 168 1.66 4.86 -5.54
CA LEU A 168 1.47 5.88 -6.57
C LEU A 168 0.02 6.35 -6.62
N TRP A 169 -0.91 5.39 -6.61
CA TRP A 169 -2.34 5.67 -6.68
C TRP A 169 -2.89 6.29 -5.40
N HIS A 170 -2.57 5.69 -4.25
CA HIS A 170 -3.19 6.10 -2.97
C HIS A 170 -2.41 7.19 -2.20
N GLN A 171 -1.13 7.44 -2.54
CA GLN A 171 -0.31 8.42 -1.80
C GLN A 171 0.22 9.54 -2.70
N ALA A 172 0.84 9.22 -3.84
CA ALA A 172 1.47 10.22 -4.70
C ALA A 172 0.45 11.01 -5.54
N MET A 173 -0.51 10.33 -6.17
CA MET A 173 -1.51 10.94 -7.03
C MET A 173 -2.39 11.96 -6.31
N PRO A 174 -2.96 11.71 -5.10
CA PRO A 174 -3.80 12.69 -4.41
C PRO A 174 -3.03 13.96 -4.03
N LYS A 175 -1.71 13.83 -3.82
CA LYS A 175 -0.79 14.93 -3.51
C LYS A 175 -0.19 15.59 -4.77
N LYS A 176 -0.51 15.08 -5.96
CA LYS A 176 0.10 15.47 -7.24
C LYS A 176 1.64 15.43 -7.19
N ASP A 177 2.20 14.43 -6.52
CA ASP A 177 3.65 14.26 -6.38
C ASP A 177 4.25 13.65 -7.66
N TYR A 178 4.27 14.45 -8.73
CA TYR A 178 4.74 14.02 -10.05
C TYR A 178 6.20 13.55 -10.05
N GLN A 179 7.03 14.10 -9.16
CA GLN A 179 8.41 13.65 -9.00
C GLN A 179 8.46 12.21 -8.51
N ALA A 180 7.65 11.86 -7.50
CA ALA A 180 7.58 10.49 -7.01
C ALA A 180 7.05 9.51 -8.06
N ILE A 181 6.07 9.94 -8.87
CA ILE A 181 5.53 9.12 -9.98
C ILE A 181 6.61 8.89 -11.04
N LYS A 182 7.31 9.94 -11.48
CA LYS A 182 8.43 9.83 -12.44
C LYS A 182 9.54 8.93 -11.93
N ALA A 183 9.90 9.04 -10.66
CA ALA A 183 10.95 8.24 -10.02
C ALA A 183 10.59 6.74 -9.93
N ALA A 184 9.30 6.39 -9.93
CA ALA A 184 8.85 5.00 -9.87
C ALA A 184 8.77 4.29 -11.23
N ILE A 185 8.88 5.02 -12.36
CA ILE A 185 8.78 4.45 -13.72
C ILE A 185 9.75 3.29 -13.97
N PRO A 186 11.04 3.35 -13.57
CA PRO A 186 11.96 2.22 -13.75
C PRO A 186 11.50 0.96 -13.02
N SER A 187 10.96 1.10 -11.81
CA SER A 187 10.41 0.00 -11.01
C SER A 187 9.15 -0.58 -11.66
N LEU A 188 8.22 0.27 -12.12
CA LEU A 188 7.01 -0.17 -12.83
C LEU A 188 7.37 -0.97 -14.09
N LYS A 189 8.31 -0.48 -14.91
CA LYS A 189 8.78 -1.18 -16.11
C LYS A 189 9.39 -2.54 -15.77
N THR A 190 10.29 -2.58 -14.78
CA THR A 190 10.91 -3.84 -14.34
C THR A 190 9.87 -4.87 -13.87
N LYS A 191 8.84 -4.43 -13.14
CA LYS A 191 7.75 -5.31 -12.70
C LYS A 191 6.83 -5.73 -13.83
N MET A 192 6.56 -4.83 -14.78
CA MET A 192 5.80 -5.15 -15.98
C MET A 192 6.55 -6.17 -16.85
N ASP A 193 7.85 -6.03 -17.04
CA ASP A 193 8.68 -6.99 -17.79
C ASP A 193 8.60 -8.40 -17.16
N ALA A 194 8.68 -8.48 -15.83
CA ALA A 194 8.50 -9.74 -15.12
C ALA A 194 7.09 -10.33 -15.33
N LEU A 195 6.05 -9.50 -15.26
CA LEU A 195 4.66 -9.92 -15.50
C LEU A 195 4.42 -10.37 -16.95
N MET A 196 5.09 -9.75 -17.93
CA MET A 196 5.06 -10.17 -19.33
C MET A 196 5.67 -11.56 -19.55
N MET A 197 6.63 -11.96 -18.71
CA MET A 197 7.25 -13.29 -18.73
C MET A 197 6.51 -14.32 -17.84
N ALA A 198 5.53 -13.88 -17.05
CA ALA A 198 4.83 -14.76 -16.12
C ALA A 198 4.02 -15.83 -16.85
N GLU A 199 4.14 -17.07 -16.37
CA GLU A 199 3.31 -18.19 -16.77
C GLU A 199 2.16 -18.34 -15.78
N LEU A 200 0.97 -18.69 -16.28
CA LEU A 200 -0.17 -18.98 -15.43
C LEU A 200 -0.01 -20.36 -14.78
N PRO A 201 -0.13 -20.47 -13.45
CA PRO A 201 -0.27 -21.75 -12.78
C PRO A 201 -1.44 -22.58 -13.31
N GLU A 202 -1.35 -23.92 -13.28
CA GLU A 202 -2.39 -24.85 -13.78
C GLU A 202 -3.79 -24.57 -13.20
N LYS A 203 -3.88 -24.05 -11.96
CA LYS A 203 -5.16 -23.66 -11.34
C LYS A 203 -5.93 -22.57 -12.10
N PHE A 204 -5.28 -21.86 -13.03
CA PHE A 204 -5.87 -20.82 -13.86
C PHE A 204 -5.96 -21.23 -15.34
N LYS A 205 -5.98 -22.54 -15.61
CA LYS A 205 -6.19 -23.03 -16.97
C LYS A 205 -7.53 -22.59 -17.52
N GLY A 206 -7.54 -22.10 -18.76
CA GLY A 206 -8.73 -21.64 -19.47
C GLY A 206 -8.92 -20.12 -19.51
N ILE A 207 -8.13 -19.34 -18.76
CA ILE A 207 -8.15 -17.87 -18.79
C ILE A 207 -6.97 -17.26 -19.56
N GLU A 208 -6.14 -18.07 -20.23
CA GLU A 208 -4.87 -17.64 -20.84
C GLU A 208 -5.05 -16.50 -21.84
N LEU A 209 -6.08 -16.60 -22.70
CA LEU A 209 -6.38 -15.57 -23.70
C LEU A 209 -6.71 -14.22 -23.05
N GLN A 210 -7.59 -14.24 -22.03
CA GLN A 210 -8.01 -13.04 -21.31
C GLN A 210 -6.84 -12.44 -20.52
N PHE A 211 -6.04 -13.27 -19.87
CA PHE A 211 -4.85 -12.84 -19.16
C PHE A 211 -3.86 -12.13 -20.08
N VAL A 212 -3.52 -12.73 -21.24
CA VAL A 212 -2.61 -12.12 -22.21
C VAL A 212 -3.17 -10.79 -22.73
N GLU A 213 -4.45 -10.74 -23.12
CA GLU A 213 -5.08 -9.52 -23.64
C GLU A 213 -5.04 -8.38 -22.61
N LYS A 214 -5.47 -8.63 -21.37
CA LYS A 214 -5.50 -7.58 -20.33
C LYS A 214 -4.09 -7.19 -19.88
N ARG A 215 -3.15 -8.13 -19.87
CA ARG A 215 -1.74 -7.87 -19.57
C ARG A 215 -1.11 -6.95 -20.61
N ASP A 216 -1.40 -7.15 -21.90
CA ASP A 216 -0.91 -6.29 -22.97
C ASP A 216 -1.47 -4.87 -22.85
N VAL A 217 -2.74 -4.72 -22.46
CA VAL A 217 -3.35 -3.41 -22.18
C VAL A 217 -2.65 -2.71 -21.01
N LEU A 218 -2.36 -3.43 -19.92
CA LEU A 218 -1.61 -2.87 -18.79
C LEU A 218 -0.18 -2.45 -19.21
N ASN A 219 0.51 -3.29 -19.98
CA ASN A 219 1.84 -2.98 -20.49
C ASN A 219 1.85 -1.67 -21.31
N ASN A 220 0.90 -1.52 -22.23
CA ASN A 220 0.76 -0.30 -23.02
C ASN A 220 0.51 0.93 -22.14
N ALA A 221 -0.33 0.82 -21.10
CA ALA A 221 -0.56 1.91 -20.17
C ALA A 221 0.70 2.31 -19.38
N VAL A 222 1.55 1.35 -19.00
CA VAL A 222 2.87 1.62 -18.38
C VAL A 222 3.79 2.38 -19.34
N LEU A 223 3.82 1.99 -20.61
CA LEU A 223 4.62 2.65 -21.65
C LEU A 223 4.14 4.09 -21.89
N GLU A 224 2.84 4.31 -21.97
CA GLU A 224 2.25 5.65 -22.13
C GLU A 224 2.51 6.55 -20.93
N LEU A 225 2.38 6.03 -19.70
CA LEU A 225 2.73 6.77 -18.48
C LEU A 225 4.22 7.13 -18.47
N SER A 226 5.09 6.19 -18.88
CA SER A 226 6.52 6.45 -19.00
C SER A 226 6.83 7.55 -20.00
N ASP A 227 6.16 7.59 -21.15
CA ASP A 227 6.38 8.60 -22.20
C ASP A 227 6.02 10.00 -21.71
N VAL A 228 4.85 10.18 -21.09
CA VAL A 228 4.46 11.50 -20.53
C VAL A 228 5.38 11.95 -19.39
N CYS A 229 5.88 10.99 -18.58
CA CYS A 229 6.86 11.27 -17.53
C CYS A 229 8.19 11.76 -18.10
N GLN A 230 8.69 11.14 -19.17
CA GLN A 230 9.95 11.53 -19.84
C GLN A 230 9.84 12.89 -20.54
N LYS A 231 8.69 13.18 -21.14
CA LYS A 231 8.39 14.47 -21.79
C LYS A 231 8.09 15.60 -20.80
N ASN A 232 8.04 15.32 -19.50
CA ASN A 232 7.67 16.26 -18.44
C ASN A 232 6.28 16.89 -18.66
N GLU A 233 5.34 16.10 -19.20
CA GLU A 233 3.96 16.53 -19.44
C GLU A 233 3.10 16.29 -18.18
N ASP A 234 3.46 16.95 -17.07
CA ASP A 234 2.88 16.70 -15.73
C ASP A 234 1.34 16.72 -15.71
N GLN A 235 0.74 17.58 -16.53
CA GLN A 235 -0.71 17.71 -16.64
C GLN A 235 -1.40 16.44 -17.18
N LYS A 236 -0.67 15.56 -17.88
CA LYS A 236 -1.18 14.28 -18.41
C LYS A 236 -0.84 13.08 -17.53
N ILE A 237 0.04 13.24 -16.54
CA ILE A 237 0.48 12.13 -15.67
C ILE A 237 -0.68 11.51 -14.91
N ILE A 238 -1.60 12.33 -14.40
CA ILE A 238 -2.77 11.85 -13.64
C ILE A 238 -3.65 10.96 -14.53
N ASP A 239 -3.99 11.43 -15.73
CA ASP A 239 -4.84 10.69 -16.66
C ASP A 239 -4.21 9.34 -17.05
N LYS A 240 -2.89 9.32 -17.29
CA LYS A 240 -2.16 8.09 -17.64
C LYS A 240 -1.98 7.15 -16.46
N LEU A 241 -1.79 7.67 -15.25
CA LEU A 241 -1.76 6.86 -14.04
C LEU A 241 -3.13 6.21 -13.77
N THR A 242 -4.24 6.95 -13.99
CA THR A 242 -5.61 6.40 -13.93
C THR A 242 -5.83 5.29 -14.94
N GLN A 243 -5.46 5.50 -16.20
CA GLN A 243 -5.59 4.47 -17.23
C GLN A 243 -4.80 3.19 -16.89
N MET A 244 -3.59 3.35 -16.34
CA MET A 244 -2.77 2.22 -15.87
C MET A 244 -3.40 1.51 -14.68
N HIS A 245 -3.94 2.24 -13.71
CA HIS A 245 -4.62 1.66 -12.56
C HIS A 245 -5.88 0.89 -12.97
N GLU A 246 -6.71 1.43 -13.86
CA GLU A 246 -7.87 0.73 -14.39
C GLU A 246 -7.49 -0.51 -15.22
N ALA A 247 -6.39 -0.44 -15.98
CA ALA A 247 -5.87 -1.60 -16.71
C ALA A 247 -5.39 -2.69 -15.75
N TYR A 248 -4.81 -2.32 -14.61
CA TYR A 248 -4.44 -3.25 -13.55
C TYR A 248 -5.69 -3.93 -12.97
N LEU A 249 -6.73 -3.17 -12.60
CA LEU A 249 -7.97 -3.75 -12.07
C LEU A 249 -8.60 -4.74 -13.04
N ARG A 250 -8.69 -4.39 -14.33
CA ARG A 250 -9.22 -5.30 -15.38
C ARG A 250 -8.39 -6.56 -15.59
N LEU A 251 -7.10 -6.53 -15.29
CA LEU A 251 -6.24 -7.72 -15.33
C LEU A 251 -6.45 -8.58 -14.08
N ASP A 252 -6.60 -7.96 -12.91
CA ASP A 252 -6.88 -8.65 -11.65
C ASP A 252 -8.23 -9.37 -11.68
N GLU A 253 -9.25 -8.74 -12.27
CA GLU A 253 -10.60 -9.30 -12.48
C GLU A 253 -10.62 -10.59 -13.32
N VAL A 254 -9.57 -10.89 -14.10
CA VAL A 254 -9.50 -12.13 -14.90
C VAL A 254 -9.40 -13.38 -13.99
N PHE A 255 -9.01 -13.21 -12.72
CA PHE A 255 -8.83 -14.30 -11.76
C PHE A 255 -10.07 -14.62 -10.91
N GLU A 256 -11.17 -13.88 -11.09
CA GLU A 256 -12.47 -14.12 -10.45
C GLU A 256 -13.36 -15.04 -11.31
#